data_AF-A0A658NSR3-F1
#
_entry.id   AF-A0A658NSR3-F1
#
_cell.length_a   1.000
_cell.length_b   1.000
_cell.length_c   1.000
_cell.angle_alpha   90.00
_cell.angle_beta   90.00
_cell.angle_gamma   90.00
#
_symmetry.space_group_name_H-M   'P 1'
#
loop_
_entity.id
_entity.type
_entity.pdbx_description
1 polymer ?
#
loop_
_entity_poly.entity_id
_entity_poly.type
_entity_poly.pdbx_seq_one_letter_code
_entity_poly.pdbx_strand_id
1 'polypeptide(L)'
;MNDEQTFSLGYAQMTAITEQYIRECIRNVGNADSREEAITETDWARASLDHWHLLARACGAPERTVAEDRQRLTDLIWCYPSEEEQ
;
A
#
# COMPACT_ATOMS: atom_id res chain seq x y z
N MET A 1 26.33 -4.73 22.46
CA MET A 1 26.24 -5.23 21.07
C MET A 1 24.90 -4.79 20.56
N ASN A 2 24.85 -3.96 19.52
CA ASN A 2 23.62 -3.76 18.76
C ASN A 2 23.51 -4.99 17.86
N ASP A 3 22.71 -5.96 18.26
CA ASP A 3 22.35 -7.06 17.38
C ASP A 3 21.64 -6.43 16.17
N GLU A 4 22.30 -6.46 15.02
CA GLU A 4 21.76 -5.96 13.77
C GLU A 4 20.50 -6.77 13.45
N GLN A 5 19.33 -6.20 13.75
CA GLN A 5 18.05 -6.83 13.48
C GLN A 5 17.86 -6.88 11.97
N THR A 6 18.22 -8.02 11.38
CA THR A 6 17.96 -8.32 9.99
C THR A 6 16.64 -9.09 9.90
N PHE A 7 15.76 -8.63 9.02
CA PHE A 7 14.59 -9.40 8.61
C PHE A 7 14.63 -9.54 7.09
N SER A 8 14.27 -10.72 6.59
CA SER A 8 14.07 -10.96 5.17
C SER A 8 12.58 -10.88 4.87
N LEU A 9 12.23 -10.16 3.81
CA LEU A 9 10.86 -10.01 3.36
C LEU A 9 10.78 -10.45 1.90
N GLY A 10 10.01 -11.52 1.64
CA GLY A 10 9.78 -11.97 0.27
C GLY A 10 8.87 -10.99 -0.49
N TYR A 11 8.98 -10.94 -1.81
CA TYR A 11 8.15 -10.08 -2.67
C TYR A 11 6.64 -10.21 -2.34
N ALA A 12 6.13 -11.44 -2.28
CA ALA A 12 4.72 -11.69 -2.00
C ALA A 12 4.29 -11.19 -0.60
N GLN A 13 5.15 -11.35 0.41
CA GLN A 13 4.87 -10.85 1.76
C GLN A 13 4.90 -9.33 1.79
N MET A 14 5.88 -8.71 1.13
CA MET A 14 5.96 -7.25 0.99
C MET A 14 4.70 -6.69 0.34
N THR A 15 4.28 -7.27 -0.79
CA THR A 15 3.05 -6.86 -1.50
C THR A 15 1.81 -7.03 -0.63
N ALA A 16 1.68 -8.15 0.10
CA ALA A 16 0.54 -8.39 0.97
C ALA A 16 0.48 -7.41 2.16
N ILE A 17 1.61 -7.10 2.78
CA ILE A 17 1.69 -6.12 3.87
C ILE A 17 1.35 -4.73 3.36
N THR A 18 1.90 -4.31 2.22
CA THR A 18 1.58 -3.03 1.60
C THR A 18 0.09 -2.93 1.27
N GLU A 19 -0.51 -3.98 0.70
CA GLU A 19 -1.94 -4.03 0.39
C GLU A 19 -2.79 -3.89 1.66
N GLN A 20 -2.45 -4.64 2.71
CA GLN A 20 -3.16 -4.58 3.99
C GLN A 20 -3.14 -3.16 4.56
N TYR A 21 -1.98 -2.51 4.53
CA TYR A 21 -1.84 -1.14 5.01
C TYR A 21 -2.63 -0.13 4.17
N ILE A 22 -2.60 -0.27 2.83
CA ILE A 22 -3.42 0.56 1.93
C ILE A 22 -4.92 0.41 2.27
N ARG A 23 -5.40 -0.83 2.47
CA ARG A 23 -6.81 -1.08 2.86
C ARG A 23 -7.15 -0.46 4.21
N GLU A 24 -6.23 -0.46 5.16
CA GLU A 24 -6.41 0.20 6.44
C GLU A 24 -6.53 1.72 6.29
N CYS A 25 -5.64 2.34 5.52
CA CYS A 25 -5.74 3.77 5.21
C CYS A 25 -7.08 4.12 4.56
N ILE A 26 -7.53 3.35 3.56
CA ILE A 26 -8.83 3.56 2.89
C ILE A 26 -9.99 3.46 3.88
N ARG A 27 -9.97 2.47 4.78
CA ARG A 27 -10.98 2.35 5.83
C ARG A 27 -10.96 3.57 6.77
N ASN A 28 -9.78 4.07 7.11
CA ASN A 28 -9.62 5.25 7.97
C ASN A 28 -10.11 6.52 7.27
N VAL A 29 -9.96 6.66 5.95
CA VAL A 29 -10.58 7.75 5.17
C VAL A 29 -12.10 7.79 5.40
N GLY A 30 -12.77 6.64 5.35
CA GLY A 30 -14.22 6.54 5.60
C GLY A 30 -14.65 6.86 7.03
N ASN A 31 -13.72 6.78 8.00
CA ASN A 31 -13.95 7.05 9.41
C ASN A 31 -13.36 8.39 9.88
N ALA A 32 -12.80 9.20 8.97
CA ALA A 32 -12.09 10.42 9.33
C ALA A 32 -13.05 11.49 9.86
N ASP A 33 -12.68 12.14 10.96
CA ASP A 33 -13.48 13.22 11.58
C ASP A 33 -13.31 14.55 10.82
N SER A 34 -12.26 14.65 9.99
CA SER A 34 -11.99 15.82 9.17
C SER A 34 -11.51 15.49 7.76
N ARG A 35 -11.68 16.45 6.85
CA ARG A 35 -11.15 16.36 5.49
C ARG A 35 -9.62 16.25 5.47
N GLU A 36 -8.94 16.89 6.41
CA GLU A 36 -7.48 16.87 6.49
C GLU A 36 -6.96 15.48 6.89
N GLU A 37 -7.65 14.80 7.81
CA GLU A 37 -7.37 13.40 8.16
C GLU A 37 -7.61 12.46 6.98
N ALA A 38 -8.73 12.62 6.27
CA ALA A 38 -9.01 11.84 5.06
C ALA A 38 -7.93 12.01 3.97
N ILE A 39 -7.42 13.24 3.79
CA ILE A 39 -6.31 13.52 2.86
C ILE A 39 -5.03 12.82 3.35
N THR A 40 -4.73 12.93 4.64
CA THR A 40 -3.53 12.34 5.25
C THR A 40 -3.49 10.82 5.05
N GLU A 41 -4.60 10.13 5.31
CA GLU A 41 -4.71 8.68 5.11
C GLU A 41 -4.54 8.29 3.63
N THR A 42 -5.10 9.08 2.72
CA THR A 42 -4.91 8.87 1.28
C THR A 42 -3.44 9.04 0.87
N ASP A 43 -2.76 10.04 1.42
CA ASP A 43 -1.35 10.29 1.15
C ASP A 43 -0.44 9.20 1.72
N TRP A 44 -0.77 8.63 2.88
CA TRP A 44 -0.08 7.45 3.41
C TRP A 44 -0.25 6.22 2.53
N ALA A 45 -1.46 5.95 2.02
CA ALA A 45 -1.68 4.86 1.08
C ALA A 45 -0.81 5.00 -0.19
N ARG A 46 -0.74 6.22 -0.75
CA ARG A 46 0.11 6.53 -1.92
C ARG A 46 1.60 6.37 -1.61
N ALA A 47 2.06 6.91 -0.49
CA ALA A 47 3.46 6.82 -0.09
C ALA A 47 3.91 5.37 0.13
N SER A 48 3.06 4.54 0.72
CA SER A 48 3.34 3.10 0.90
C SER A 48 3.40 2.33 -0.41
N LEU A 49 2.55 2.66 -1.39
CA LEU A 49 2.62 2.10 -2.74
C LEU A 49 3.93 2.48 -3.44
N ASP A 50 4.31 3.75 -3.38
CA ASP A 50 5.56 4.22 -3.99
C ASP A 50 6.79 3.57 -3.35
N HIS A 51 6.77 3.43 -2.02
CA HIS A 51 7.84 2.72 -1.29
C HIS A 51 7.95 1.25 -1.70
N TRP A 52 6.82 0.54 -1.77
CA TRP A 52 6.78 -0.83 -2.27
C TRP A 52 7.35 -0.94 -3.70
N HIS A 53 7.01 0.00 -4.58
CA HIS A 53 7.49 -0.02 -5.97
C HIS A 53 9.02 0.15 -6.05
N LEU A 54 9.58 1.05 -5.24
CA LEU A 54 11.03 1.24 -5.14
C LEU A 54 11.72 -0.04 -4.64
N LEU A 55 11.20 -0.68 -3.59
CA LEU A 55 11.76 -1.92 -3.05
C LEU A 55 11.67 -3.07 -4.06
N ALA A 56 10.51 -3.25 -4.72
CA ALA A 56 10.32 -4.28 -5.72
C ALA A 56 11.34 -4.17 -6.87
N ARG A 57 11.58 -2.95 -7.35
CA ARG A 57 12.59 -2.69 -8.39
C ARG A 57 14.02 -2.90 -7.89
N ALA A 58 14.35 -2.40 -6.70
CA ALA A 58 15.68 -2.53 -6.11
C ALA A 58 16.06 -4.00 -5.87
N CYS A 59 15.08 -4.84 -5.51
CA CYS A 59 15.26 -6.26 -5.27
C CYS A 59 15.12 -7.13 -6.55
N GLY A 60 14.98 -6.52 -7.73
CA GLY A 60 14.98 -7.23 -9.01
C GLY A 60 13.73 -8.06 -9.30
N ALA A 61 12.56 -7.65 -8.79
CA ALA A 61 11.30 -8.31 -9.14
C ALA A 61 10.99 -8.15 -10.64
N PRO A 62 10.34 -9.15 -11.29
CA PRO A 62 10.02 -9.08 -12.72
C PRO A 62 9.13 -7.88 -13.04
N GLU A 63 9.51 -7.08 -14.04
CA GLU A 63 8.82 -5.83 -14.38
C GLU A 63 7.32 -6.02 -14.65
N ARG A 64 6.95 -7.10 -15.33
CA ARG A 64 5.55 -7.42 -15.61
C ARG A 64 4.75 -7.64 -14.32
N THR A 65 5.28 -8.42 -13.40
CA THR A 65 4.64 -8.68 -12.09
C THR A 65 4.51 -7.39 -11.29
N VAL A 66 5.56 -6.56 -11.27
CA VAL A 66 5.54 -5.25 -10.59
C VAL A 66 4.50 -4.32 -11.22
N ALA A 67 4.35 -4.30 -12.55
CA ALA A 67 3.36 -3.47 -13.22
C ALA A 67 1.93 -3.92 -12.91
N GLU A 68 1.65 -5.23 -12.97
CA GLU A 68 0.35 -5.82 -12.66
C GLU A 68 -0.05 -5.54 -11.20
N ASP A 69 0.86 -5.76 -10.24
CA ASP A 69 0.60 -5.46 -8.83
C ASP A 69 0.47 -3.95 -8.58
N ARG A 70 1.30 -3.11 -9.21
CA ARG A 70 1.22 -1.65 -9.07
C ARG A 70 -0.13 -1.13 -9.52
N GLN A 71 -0.64 -1.62 -10.65
CA GLN A 71 -1.96 -1.25 -11.14
C GLN A 71 -3.04 -1.67 -10.13
N ARG A 72 -3.02 -2.93 -9.70
CA ARG A 72 -3.97 -3.47 -8.73
C ARG A 72 -4.02 -2.68 -7.42
N LEU A 73 -2.86 -2.30 -6.87
CA LEU A 73 -2.76 -1.49 -5.65
C LEU A 73 -3.17 -0.03 -5.88
N THR A 74 -2.87 0.52 -7.07
CA THR A 74 -3.36 1.84 -7.49
C THR A 74 -4.88 1.85 -7.52
N ASP A 75 -5.49 0.79 -8.08
CA ASP A 75 -6.94 0.66 -8.16
C ASP A 75 -7.57 0.61 -6.76
N LEU A 76 -6.94 0.01 -5.76
CA LEU A 76 -7.46 0.08 -4.38
C LEU A 76 -7.55 1.51 -3.84
N ILE A 77 -6.54 2.35 -4.13
CA ILE A 77 -6.49 3.73 -3.62
C ILE A 77 -7.57 4.60 -4.30
N TRP A 78 -7.88 4.35 -5.57
CA TRP A 78 -8.75 5.22 -6.37
C TRP A 78 -10.16 4.68 -6.62
N CYS A 79 -10.33 3.36 -6.65
CA CYS A 79 -11.62 2.69 -6.71
C CYS A 79 -12.09 2.40 -5.28
N TYR A 80 -12.55 3.44 -4.60
CA TYR A 80 -13.38 3.27 -3.41
C TYR A 80 -14.66 2.52 -3.84
N PRO A 81 -15.17 1.53 -3.08
CA PRO A 81 -16.51 1.02 -3.36
C PRO A 81 -17.49 2.18 -3.24
N SER A 82 -18.14 2.55 -4.35
CA SER A 82 -19.42 3.26 -4.26
C SER A 82 -20.31 2.45 -3.33
N GLU A 83 -21.03 3.11 -2.45
CA GLU A 83 -21.92 2.56 -1.42
C GLU A 83 -22.98 1.57 -1.93
N GLU A 84 -22.59 0.40 -2.44
CA GLU A 84 -23.48 -0.69 -2.87
C GLU A 84 -23.33 -1.92 -1.98
N GLU A 85 -23.18 -1.74 -0.66
CA GLU A 85 -23.43 -2.80 0.34
C GLU A 85 -24.03 -2.20 1.64
N GLN A 86 -25.05 -1.32 1.49
CA GLN A 86 -25.96 -0.95 2.59
C GLN A 86 -27.16 -1.91 2.67
#